data_AF-A0A2H0TBP4-F1
#
_entry.id   AF-A0A2H0TBP4-F1
#
_cell.length_a   1.000
_cell.length_b   1.000
_cell.length_c   1.000
_cell.angle_alpha   90.00
_cell.angle_beta   90.00
_cell.angle_gamma   90.00
#
_symmetry.space_group_name_H-M   'P 1'
#
loop_
_entity.id
_entity.type
_entity.pdbx_description
1 polymer ?
#
loop_
_entity_poly.entity_id
_entity_poly.type
_entity_poly.pdbx_seq_one_letter_code
_entity_poly.pdbx_strand_id
1 'polypeptide(L)'
;MATISFKPKHVTKKITSHLGERASDVIMNRFGLLLDGERRTLEEIGKKYNITRERVRQVEEAAINLIKKSEVYKKEQAVFDELKALIHSLGSIVAEHDLLPHISKDKVTQNHIHFFLVLSDAFKKHREDDHFHARWSVDDEATEKVHESLKKLYASLKDEDLIPETEMINKFFDHLKDSAERYKNEEIVKRWLSMSKKISKNPLGEWGKSSSPNIHTRGVKDYAFLVMRKHGSPMHFKEVADAISKTFGKKTHYATCHNELIKDSRFVLVGRGMYALAEWGYKAGTAREVIRDILKKEGPLSKEEVVKRVMKERYFKKNTILINLVNPKYFKKNAKGLYVAI
;
A
#
# COMPACT_ATOMS: atom_id res chain seq x y z
N MET A 1 20.35 -6.85 -4.52
CA MET A 1 20.97 -5.57 -4.91
C MET A 1 21.45 -5.78 -6.32
N ALA A 2 21.01 -4.96 -7.28
CA ALA A 2 21.58 -5.03 -8.62
C ALA A 2 23.07 -4.69 -8.53
N THR A 3 23.91 -5.57 -9.05
CA THR A 3 25.34 -5.35 -9.10
C THR A 3 25.63 -4.49 -10.32
N ILE A 4 25.68 -3.17 -10.15
CA ILE A 4 26.26 -2.30 -11.17
C ILE A 4 27.76 -2.59 -11.28
N SER A 5 28.29 -2.64 -12.50
CA SER A 5 29.68 -3.03 -12.77
C SER A 5 30.68 -1.90 -12.48
N PHE A 6 30.21 -0.65 -12.51
CA PHE A 6 31.02 0.55 -12.35
C PHE A 6 30.93 1.15 -10.93
N LYS A 7 31.91 2.00 -10.60
CA LYS A 7 31.94 2.75 -9.32
C LYS A 7 31.41 4.17 -9.55
N PRO A 8 30.19 4.53 -9.09
CA PRO A 8 29.57 5.82 -9.42
C PRO A 8 30.38 7.05 -9.00
N LYS A 9 31.05 6.98 -7.83
CA LYS A 9 31.96 8.05 -7.35
C LYS A 9 33.11 8.30 -8.33
N HIS A 10 33.71 7.24 -8.87
CA HIS A 10 34.83 7.36 -9.80
C HIS A 10 34.39 7.91 -11.15
N VAL A 11 33.27 7.42 -11.69
CA VAL A 11 32.70 7.92 -12.95
C VAL A 11 32.36 9.40 -12.83
N THR A 12 31.71 9.80 -11.73
CA THR A 12 31.40 11.21 -11.44
C THR A 12 32.67 12.07 -11.46
N LYS A 13 33.71 11.66 -10.72
CA LYS A 13 34.99 12.41 -10.67
C LYS A 13 35.61 12.58 -12.06
N LYS A 14 35.53 11.56 -12.93
CA LYS A 14 36.03 11.64 -14.31
C LYS A 14 35.22 12.62 -15.15
N ILE A 15 33.89 12.45 -15.21
CA ILE A 15 33.02 13.24 -16.09
C ILE A 15 32.90 14.71 -15.65
N THR A 16 33.22 15.04 -14.39
CA THR A 16 33.25 16.43 -13.91
C THR A 16 34.65 17.05 -13.90
N SER A 17 35.69 16.33 -14.33
CA SER A 17 37.10 16.76 -14.17
C SER A 17 37.48 18.03 -14.96
N HIS A 18 36.79 18.30 -16.07
CA HIS A 18 37.02 19.47 -16.91
C HIS A 18 36.17 20.69 -16.53
N LEU A 19 35.33 20.57 -15.50
CA LEU A 19 34.56 21.71 -15.00
C LEU A 19 35.46 22.67 -14.22
N GLY A 20 35.27 23.98 -14.43
CA GLY A 20 35.88 24.99 -13.57
C GLY A 20 35.42 24.84 -12.11
N GLU A 21 36.25 25.27 -11.16
CA GLU A 21 36.08 25.06 -9.72
C GLU A 21 34.66 25.41 -9.22
N ARG A 22 34.15 26.58 -9.62
CA ARG A 22 32.81 27.04 -9.26
C ARG A 22 31.70 26.14 -9.81
N ALA A 23 31.80 25.73 -11.07
CA ALA A 23 30.80 24.88 -11.71
C ALA A 23 30.78 23.47 -11.10
N SER A 24 31.98 22.94 -10.82
CA SER A 24 32.16 21.68 -10.12
C SER A 24 31.54 21.73 -8.71
N ASP A 25 31.83 22.76 -7.92
CA ASP A 25 31.25 22.91 -6.58
C ASP A 25 29.72 23.04 -6.62
N VAL A 26 29.17 23.81 -7.56
CA VAL A 26 27.70 23.90 -7.75
C VAL A 26 27.10 22.51 -8.03
N ILE A 27 27.67 21.72 -8.94
CA ILE A 27 27.18 20.37 -9.26
C ILE A 27 27.32 19.43 -8.06
N MET A 28 28.48 19.42 -7.40
CA MET A 28 28.74 18.52 -6.26
C MET A 28 27.77 18.78 -5.11
N ASN A 29 27.49 20.05 -4.80
CA ASN A 29 26.55 20.43 -3.75
C ASN A 29 25.08 20.22 -4.17
N ARG A 30 24.72 20.56 -5.41
CA ARG A 30 23.34 20.46 -5.90
C ARG A 30 22.81 19.03 -5.88
N PHE A 31 23.67 18.09 -6.27
CA PHE A 31 23.33 16.68 -6.37
C PHE A 31 23.75 15.87 -5.13
N GLY A 32 24.43 16.47 -4.14
CA GLY A 32 24.87 15.79 -2.91
C GLY A 32 25.91 14.71 -3.19
N LEU A 33 26.90 15.03 -4.02
CA LEU A 33 27.96 14.12 -4.49
C LEU A 33 29.20 14.12 -3.57
N LEU A 34 29.18 14.97 -2.53
CA LEU A 34 30.19 15.03 -1.50
C LEU A 34 30.00 13.92 -0.46
N LEU A 35 30.94 13.80 0.48
CA LEU A 35 30.92 12.78 1.52
C LEU A 35 29.73 12.89 2.48
N ASP A 36 29.18 14.09 2.64
CA ASP A 36 27.99 14.34 3.47
C ASP A 36 26.70 13.80 2.83
N GLY A 37 26.67 13.64 1.49
CA GLY A 37 25.50 13.16 0.77
C GLY A 37 24.32 14.15 0.75
N GLU A 38 24.54 15.38 1.19
CA GLU A 38 23.48 16.37 1.38
C GLU A 38 23.24 17.17 0.10
N ARG A 39 22.00 17.15 -0.40
CA ARG A 39 21.62 17.93 -1.59
C ARG A 39 21.27 19.35 -1.17
N ARG A 40 22.01 20.31 -1.72
CA ARG A 40 21.74 21.73 -1.49
C ARG A 40 20.77 22.29 -2.53
N THR A 41 19.90 23.17 -2.07
CA THR A 41 18.99 23.94 -2.90
C THR A 41 19.75 25.02 -3.68
N LEU A 42 19.14 25.47 -4.77
CA LEU A 42 19.68 26.60 -5.56
C LEU A 42 19.83 27.87 -4.71
N GLU A 43 19.00 28.06 -3.69
CA GLU A 43 19.05 29.21 -2.80
C GLU A 43 20.25 29.13 -1.84
N GLU A 44 20.49 27.97 -1.22
CA GLU A 44 21.64 27.76 -0.32
C GLU A 44 22.97 27.95 -1.05
N ILE A 45 23.08 27.40 -2.26
CA ILE A 45 24.26 27.59 -3.12
C ILE A 45 24.38 29.07 -3.54
N GLY A 46 23.26 29.72 -3.82
CA GLY A 46 23.21 31.15 -4.15
C GLY A 46 23.77 32.02 -3.04
N LYS A 47 23.36 31.76 -1.79
CA LYS A 47 23.88 32.43 -0.58
C LYS A 47 25.40 32.25 -0.44
N LYS A 48 25.92 31.03 -0.62
CA LYS A 48 27.36 30.74 -0.56
C LYS A 48 28.18 31.60 -1.54
N TYR A 49 27.66 31.81 -2.74
CA TYR A 49 28.36 32.53 -3.82
C TYR A 49 27.91 33.99 -3.99
N ASN A 50 27.05 34.49 -3.11
CA ASN A 50 26.40 35.80 -3.19
C ASN A 50 25.79 36.07 -4.60
N ILE A 51 25.05 35.09 -5.13
CA ILE A 51 24.34 35.19 -6.41
C ILE A 51 22.89 34.75 -6.29
N THR A 52 22.06 35.16 -7.25
CA THR A 52 20.66 34.78 -7.30
C THR A 52 20.47 33.29 -7.58
N ARG A 53 19.33 32.75 -7.11
CA ARG A 53 18.89 31.39 -7.41
C ARG A 53 18.93 31.06 -8.91
N GLU A 54 18.48 32.00 -9.74
CA GLU A 54 18.46 31.83 -11.19
C GLU A 54 19.87 31.77 -11.77
N ARG A 55 20.81 32.56 -11.24
CA ARG A 55 22.20 32.47 -11.66
C ARG A 55 22.82 31.11 -11.33
N VAL A 56 22.49 30.52 -10.19
CA VAL A 56 22.92 29.15 -9.86
C VAL A 56 22.33 28.14 -10.84
N ARG A 57 21.04 28.27 -11.20
CA ARG A 57 20.38 27.41 -12.19
C ARG A 57 21.08 27.46 -13.55
N GLN A 58 21.46 28.66 -14.00
CA GLN A 58 22.22 28.84 -15.24
C GLN A 58 23.60 28.18 -15.18
N VAL A 59 24.30 28.27 -14.04
CA VAL A 59 25.60 27.60 -13.85
C VAL A 59 25.44 26.07 -13.87
N GLU A 60 24.39 25.53 -13.21
CA GLU A 60 24.05 24.11 -13.24
C GLU A 60 23.80 23.62 -14.68
N GLU A 61 22.95 24.32 -15.43
CA GLU A 61 22.60 23.98 -16.81
C GLU A 61 23.82 24.06 -17.75
N ALA A 62 24.63 25.11 -17.61
CA ALA A 62 25.87 25.27 -18.38
C ALA A 62 26.88 24.15 -18.06
N ALA A 63 27.02 23.77 -16.78
CA ALA A 63 27.90 22.69 -16.36
C ALA A 63 27.44 21.34 -16.93
N ILE A 64 26.15 21.00 -16.82
CA ILE A 64 25.58 19.76 -17.39
C ILE A 64 25.84 19.69 -18.90
N ASN A 65 25.57 20.79 -19.63
CA ASN A 65 25.82 20.85 -21.06
C ASN A 65 27.30 20.71 -21.43
N LEU A 66 28.20 21.26 -20.60
CA LEU A 66 29.64 21.10 -20.79
C LEU A 66 30.09 19.65 -20.52
N ILE A 67 29.50 18.96 -19.54
CA ILE A 67 29.77 17.53 -19.31
C ILE A 67 29.34 16.71 -20.52
N LYS A 68 28.08 16.89 -20.97
CA LYS A 68 27.51 16.16 -22.11
C LYS A 68 28.34 16.26 -23.40
N LYS A 69 28.96 17.42 -23.65
CA LYS A 69 29.80 17.67 -24.83
C LYS A 69 31.22 17.11 -24.71
N SER A 70 31.66 16.73 -23.53
CA SER A 70 33.04 16.30 -23.29
C SER A 70 33.33 14.91 -23.86
N GLU A 71 34.56 14.72 -24.35
CA GLU A 71 35.03 13.40 -24.81
C GLU A 71 35.06 12.37 -23.67
N VAL A 72 35.25 12.83 -22.42
CA VAL A 72 35.22 11.96 -21.24
C VAL A 72 33.83 11.35 -21.04
N TYR A 73 32.77 12.16 -21.16
CA TYR A 73 31.39 11.68 -21.09
C TYR A 73 31.07 10.68 -22.21
N LYS A 74 31.51 10.98 -23.45
CA LYS A 74 31.34 10.06 -24.60
C LYS A 74 32.05 8.70 -24.39
N LYS A 75 33.21 8.69 -23.73
CA LYS A 75 33.93 7.44 -23.41
C LYS A 75 33.28 6.61 -22.31
N GLU A 76 32.48 7.23 -21.45
CA GLU A 76 31.78 6.56 -20.34
C GLU A 76 30.34 6.16 -20.70
N GLN A 77 29.96 6.16 -22.00
CA GLN A 77 28.59 5.81 -22.43
C GLN A 77 28.13 4.42 -21.99
N ALA A 78 29.05 3.46 -21.89
CA ALA A 78 28.76 2.12 -21.38
C ALA A 78 28.09 2.13 -19.99
N VAL A 79 28.39 3.13 -19.15
CA VAL A 79 27.75 3.32 -17.83
C VAL A 79 26.27 3.64 -17.99
N PHE A 80 25.93 4.52 -18.93
CA PHE A 80 24.55 4.94 -19.18
C PHE A 80 23.76 3.85 -19.89
N ASP A 81 24.40 3.10 -20.79
CA ASP A 81 23.80 1.92 -21.44
C ASP A 81 23.49 0.82 -20.41
N GLU A 82 24.40 0.54 -19.47
CA GLU A 82 24.16 -0.41 -18.38
C GLU A 82 22.98 0.05 -17.50
N LEU A 83 22.93 1.33 -17.13
CA LEU A 83 21.79 1.88 -16.37
C LEU A 83 20.48 1.82 -17.15
N LYS A 84 20.51 2.07 -18.45
CA LYS A 84 19.34 1.93 -19.33
C LYS A 84 18.85 0.49 -19.38
N ALA A 85 19.76 -0.46 -19.56
CA ALA A 85 19.44 -1.89 -19.54
C ALA A 85 18.89 -2.34 -18.18
N LEU A 86 19.41 -1.79 -17.07
CA LEU A 86 18.87 -2.03 -15.75
C LEU A 86 17.43 -1.53 -15.63
N ILE A 87 17.14 -0.27 -15.99
CA ILE A 87 15.76 0.26 -15.92
C ILE A 87 14.83 -0.53 -16.85
N HIS A 88 15.30 -0.90 -18.04
CA HIS A 88 14.54 -1.75 -18.95
C HIS A 88 14.19 -3.11 -18.32
N SER A 89 15.17 -3.79 -17.71
CA SER A 89 14.93 -5.07 -17.02
C SER A 89 14.06 -4.96 -15.76
N LEU A 90 13.93 -3.76 -15.19
CA LEU A 90 13.01 -3.46 -14.09
C LEU A 90 11.61 -3.05 -14.54
N GLY A 91 11.34 -2.97 -15.85
CA GLY A 91 10.02 -2.68 -16.42
C GLY A 91 9.94 -1.37 -17.21
N SER A 92 11.06 -0.83 -17.67
CA SER A 92 11.17 0.39 -18.50
C SER A 92 10.69 1.70 -17.89
N ILE A 93 9.90 1.64 -16.81
CA ILE A 93 9.50 2.74 -15.94
C ILE A 93 9.53 2.27 -14.49
N VAL A 94 10.21 3.05 -13.64
CA VAL A 94 10.43 2.68 -12.22
C VAL A 94 10.34 3.92 -11.34
N ALA A 95 9.68 3.80 -10.19
CA ALA A 95 9.64 4.85 -9.19
C ALA A 95 11.03 5.11 -8.59
N GLU A 96 11.38 6.38 -8.35
CA GLU A 96 12.72 6.76 -7.85
C GLU A 96 13.03 6.13 -6.49
N HIS A 97 12.00 6.01 -5.64
CA HIS A 97 12.11 5.40 -4.30
C HIS A 97 12.34 3.88 -4.34
N ASP A 98 12.06 3.22 -5.46
CA ASP A 98 12.36 1.79 -5.66
C ASP A 98 13.69 1.62 -6.41
N LEU A 99 13.94 2.44 -7.44
CA LEU A 99 15.13 2.35 -8.30
C LEU A 99 16.44 2.60 -7.52
N LEU A 100 16.52 3.71 -6.77
CA LEU A 100 17.77 4.09 -6.10
C LEU A 100 18.17 3.09 -5.00
N PRO A 101 17.25 2.64 -4.11
CA PRO A 101 17.55 1.61 -3.12
C PRO A 101 17.82 0.23 -3.72
N HIS A 102 17.27 -0.08 -4.90
CA HIS A 102 17.57 -1.32 -5.61
C HIS A 102 19.04 -1.41 -6.03
N ILE A 103 19.63 -0.27 -6.41
CA ILE A 103 21.03 -0.15 -6.82
C ILE A 103 21.97 -0.09 -5.61
N SER A 104 21.67 0.74 -4.61
CA SER A 104 22.51 0.85 -3.41
C SER A 104 21.73 1.36 -2.20
N LYS A 105 22.11 0.90 -1.00
CA LYS A 105 21.63 1.44 0.27
C LYS A 105 22.36 2.73 0.69
N ASP A 106 23.55 2.98 0.12
CA ASP A 106 24.36 4.16 0.44
C ASP A 106 23.79 5.41 -0.24
N LYS A 107 23.45 6.42 0.57
CA LYS A 107 22.79 7.65 0.08
C LYS A 107 23.66 8.43 -0.90
N VAL A 108 24.97 8.50 -0.66
CA VAL A 108 25.90 9.19 -1.56
C VAL A 108 25.92 8.48 -2.91
N THR A 109 26.02 7.15 -2.93
CA THR A 109 25.95 6.36 -4.16
C THR A 109 24.63 6.58 -4.90
N GLN A 110 23.48 6.60 -4.20
CA GLN A 110 22.18 6.92 -4.81
C GLN A 110 22.17 8.31 -5.46
N ASN A 111 22.83 9.30 -4.86
CA ASN A 111 22.96 10.63 -5.42
C ASN A 111 23.77 10.66 -6.71
N HIS A 112 24.87 9.91 -6.81
CA HIS A 112 25.62 9.76 -8.05
C HIS A 112 24.77 9.12 -9.16
N ILE A 113 24.00 8.08 -8.83
CA ILE A 113 23.06 7.48 -9.81
C ILE A 113 22.01 8.51 -10.25
N HIS A 114 21.40 9.24 -9.31
CA HIS A 114 20.44 10.29 -9.65
C HIS A 114 21.05 11.35 -10.58
N PHE A 115 22.31 11.74 -10.34
CA PHE A 115 23.03 12.65 -11.22
C PHE A 115 23.19 12.07 -12.64
N PHE A 116 23.50 10.78 -12.78
CA PHE A 116 23.59 10.12 -14.10
C PHE A 116 22.25 10.08 -14.83
N LEU A 117 21.16 9.85 -14.11
CA LEU A 117 19.81 9.89 -14.67
C LEU A 117 19.45 11.29 -15.20
N VAL A 118 19.87 12.34 -14.50
CA VAL A 118 19.67 13.74 -14.95
C VAL A 118 20.59 14.10 -16.12
N LEU A 119 21.77 13.51 -16.18
CA LEU A 119 22.79 13.85 -17.16
C LEU A 119 22.55 13.26 -18.55
N SER A 120 21.89 12.12 -18.67
CA SER A 120 21.65 11.48 -19.98
C SER A 120 20.21 11.70 -20.47
N ASP A 121 20.08 12.01 -21.76
CA ASP A 121 18.78 12.19 -22.42
C ASP A 121 18.05 10.84 -22.67
N ALA A 122 18.71 9.71 -22.38
CA ALA A 122 18.09 8.39 -22.42
C ALA A 122 17.08 8.15 -21.27
N PHE A 123 17.09 9.00 -20.23
CA PHE A 123 16.21 8.87 -19.08
C PHE A 123 15.25 10.03 -18.99
N LYS A 124 13.95 9.73 -19.02
CA LYS A 124 12.90 10.73 -18.87
C LYS A 124 12.46 10.78 -17.41
N LYS A 125 12.64 11.95 -16.79
CA LYS A 125 12.12 12.21 -15.44
C LYS A 125 10.65 12.59 -15.51
N HIS A 126 9.81 11.82 -14.83
CA HIS A 126 8.43 12.21 -14.55
C HIS A 126 8.37 12.71 -13.11
N ARG A 127 7.98 13.98 -12.97
CA ARG A 127 7.84 14.59 -11.65
C ARG A 127 6.70 13.91 -10.89
N GLU A 128 6.79 14.00 -9.57
CA GLU A 128 5.70 13.58 -8.72
C GLU A 128 4.42 14.37 -9.04
N ASP A 129 3.29 13.66 -9.09
CA ASP A 129 1.97 14.22 -9.38
C ASP A 129 0.91 13.62 -8.43
N ASP A 130 -0.36 13.94 -8.65
CA ASP A 130 -1.46 13.47 -7.78
C ASP A 130 -1.71 11.96 -7.84
N HIS A 131 -1.27 11.32 -8.91
CA HIS A 131 -1.51 9.90 -9.19
C HIS A 131 -0.28 9.04 -8.95
N PHE A 132 0.91 9.58 -9.18
CA PHE A 132 2.15 8.80 -9.22
C PHE A 132 3.27 9.47 -8.43
N HIS A 133 4.12 8.64 -7.85
CA HIS A 133 5.40 9.08 -7.30
C HIS A 133 6.35 9.55 -8.40
N ALA A 134 7.40 10.30 -8.01
CA ALA A 134 8.50 10.62 -8.91
C ALA A 134 9.14 9.33 -9.46
N ARG A 135 9.41 9.31 -10.76
CA ARG A 135 9.77 8.10 -11.50
C ARG A 135 10.59 8.41 -12.74
N TRP A 136 11.30 7.40 -13.22
CA TRP A 136 12.17 7.47 -14.38
C TRP A 136 11.75 6.44 -15.41
N SER A 137 11.76 6.82 -16.69
CA SER A 137 11.50 5.90 -17.79
C SER A 137 12.58 5.96 -18.87
N VAL A 138 12.70 4.87 -19.62
CA VAL A 138 13.59 4.73 -20.79
C VAL A 138 12.81 4.43 -22.08
N ASP A 139 11.50 4.23 -21.97
CA ASP A 139 10.59 3.92 -23.08
C ASP A 139 9.28 4.69 -22.89
N ASP A 140 8.91 5.51 -23.88
CA ASP A 140 7.73 6.37 -23.81
C ASP A 140 6.42 5.61 -24.05
N GLU A 141 6.42 4.59 -24.92
CA GLU A 141 5.24 3.80 -25.25
C GLU A 141 4.83 2.92 -24.05
N ALA A 142 5.80 2.21 -23.45
CA ALA A 142 5.59 1.43 -22.24
C ALA A 142 5.12 2.31 -21.08
N THR A 143 5.68 3.52 -20.96
CA THR A 143 5.28 4.50 -19.94
C THR A 143 3.81 4.88 -20.06
N GLU A 144 3.36 5.21 -21.26
CA GLU A 144 1.96 5.60 -21.51
C GLU A 144 1.02 4.43 -21.20
N LYS A 145 1.34 3.22 -21.69
CA LYS A 145 0.57 2.00 -21.40
C LYS A 145 0.44 1.74 -19.91
N VAL A 146 1.55 1.77 -19.16
CA VAL A 146 1.55 1.52 -17.70
C VAL A 146 0.71 2.58 -16.96
N HIS A 147 0.88 3.86 -17.30
CA HIS A 147 0.08 4.92 -16.67
C HIS A 147 -1.42 4.78 -16.94
N GLU A 148 -1.80 4.49 -18.19
CA GLU A 148 -3.20 4.28 -18.54
C GLU A 148 -3.78 3.07 -17.83
N SER A 149 -3.06 1.95 -17.80
CA SER A 149 -3.50 0.72 -17.14
C SER A 149 -3.64 0.92 -15.63
N LEU A 150 -2.77 1.69 -14.98
CA LEU A 150 -2.90 2.02 -13.54
C LEU A 150 -4.13 2.90 -13.27
N LYS A 151 -4.42 3.86 -14.15
CA LYS A 151 -5.62 4.70 -14.05
C LYS A 151 -6.90 3.88 -14.26
N LYS A 152 -6.91 2.99 -15.27
CA LYS A 152 -8.04 2.08 -15.56
C LYS A 152 -8.27 1.10 -14.41
N LEU A 153 -7.18 0.55 -13.84
CA LEU A 153 -7.25 -0.31 -12.66
C LEU A 153 -7.85 0.46 -11.49
N TYR A 154 -7.36 1.66 -11.16
CA TYR A 154 -7.92 2.46 -10.07
C TYR A 154 -9.42 2.74 -10.27
N ALA A 155 -9.84 3.04 -11.50
CA ALA A 155 -11.24 3.30 -11.84
C ALA A 155 -12.14 2.05 -11.71
N SER A 156 -11.60 0.84 -11.88
CA SER A 156 -12.36 -0.40 -11.73
C SER A 156 -12.50 -0.88 -10.28
N LEU A 157 -11.73 -0.31 -9.35
CA LEU A 157 -11.81 -0.62 -7.92
C LEU A 157 -12.99 0.09 -7.24
N LYS A 158 -13.62 -0.61 -6.30
CA LYS A 158 -14.54 -0.03 -5.31
C LYS A 158 -13.76 0.42 -4.06
N ASP A 159 -14.38 1.25 -3.23
CA ASP A 159 -13.74 1.79 -2.03
C ASP A 159 -13.53 0.75 -0.92
N GLU A 160 -14.33 -0.32 -0.94
CA GLU A 160 -14.29 -1.42 0.04
C GLU A 160 -13.47 -2.62 -0.44
N ASP A 161 -12.97 -2.60 -1.68
CA ASP A 161 -12.25 -3.73 -2.26
C ASP A 161 -10.95 -4.03 -1.50
N LEU A 162 -10.77 -5.30 -1.18
CA LEU A 162 -9.60 -5.86 -0.51
C LEU A 162 -9.15 -7.09 -1.30
N ILE A 163 -8.26 -6.86 -2.26
CA ILE A 163 -7.93 -7.82 -3.31
C ILE A 163 -6.59 -8.49 -3.00
N PRO A 164 -6.48 -9.83 -3.01
CA PRO A 164 -5.19 -10.51 -2.88
C PRO A 164 -4.18 -10.06 -3.95
N GLU A 165 -2.89 -10.04 -3.62
CA GLU A 165 -1.85 -9.57 -4.55
C GLU A 165 -1.86 -10.28 -5.91
N THR A 166 -2.08 -11.60 -5.92
CA THR A 166 -2.15 -12.39 -7.15
C THR A 166 -3.32 -11.97 -8.04
N GLU A 167 -4.50 -11.73 -7.46
CA GLU A 167 -5.67 -11.26 -8.19
C GLU A 167 -5.48 -9.81 -8.67
N MET A 168 -4.85 -8.96 -7.86
CA MET A 168 -4.55 -7.58 -8.25
C MET A 168 -3.61 -7.50 -9.45
N ILE A 169 -2.58 -8.34 -9.46
CA ILE A 169 -1.65 -8.48 -10.58
C ILE A 169 -2.40 -8.93 -11.85
N ASN A 170 -3.28 -9.92 -11.74
CA ASN A 170 -4.09 -10.39 -12.87
C ASN A 170 -5.01 -9.29 -13.42
N LYS A 171 -5.71 -8.56 -12.54
CA LYS A 171 -6.55 -7.41 -12.95
C LYS A 171 -5.73 -6.34 -13.68
N PHE A 172 -4.51 -6.07 -13.21
CA PHE A 172 -3.62 -5.13 -13.89
C PHE A 172 -3.20 -5.63 -15.28
N PHE A 173 -2.83 -6.91 -15.42
CA PHE A 173 -2.49 -7.51 -16.71
C PHE A 173 -3.66 -7.44 -17.71
N ASP A 174 -4.88 -7.66 -17.26
CA ASP A 174 -6.07 -7.54 -18.13
C ASP A 174 -6.23 -6.11 -18.67
N HIS A 175 -5.82 -5.09 -17.90
CA HIS A 175 -5.78 -3.70 -18.37
C HIS A 175 -4.58 -3.36 -19.26
N LEU A 176 -3.47 -4.10 -19.17
CA LEU A 176 -2.32 -3.96 -20.08
C LEU A 176 -2.60 -4.55 -21.47
N LYS A 177 -3.59 -5.45 -21.59
CA LYS A 177 -3.90 -6.22 -22.82
C LYS A 177 -2.71 -7.01 -23.36
N ASP A 178 -1.76 -7.33 -22.49
CA ASP A 178 -0.56 -8.08 -22.85
C ASP A 178 -0.66 -9.50 -22.27
N SER A 179 -0.95 -10.48 -23.14
CA SER A 179 -1.24 -11.85 -22.75
C SER A 179 -0.04 -12.79 -22.82
N ALA A 180 1.09 -12.36 -23.38
CA ALA A 180 2.17 -13.28 -23.79
C ALA A 180 3.24 -13.56 -22.71
N GLU A 181 3.46 -12.68 -21.72
CA GLU A 181 4.59 -12.78 -20.77
C GLU A 181 4.21 -12.86 -19.27
N ARG A 182 2.94 -13.17 -18.97
CA ARG A 182 2.30 -13.03 -17.63
C ARG A 182 3.12 -13.50 -16.42
N TYR A 183 3.94 -14.55 -16.54
CA TYR A 183 4.68 -15.14 -15.41
C TYR A 183 6.11 -14.60 -15.19
N LYS A 184 6.73 -13.94 -16.17
CA LYS A 184 8.11 -13.41 -16.01
C LYS A 184 8.16 -12.04 -15.32
N ASN A 185 7.00 -11.39 -15.14
CA ASN A 185 6.90 -9.97 -14.81
C ASN A 185 6.16 -9.64 -13.50
N GLU A 186 5.88 -10.60 -12.60
CA GLU A 186 5.18 -10.29 -11.36
C GLU A 186 5.90 -9.23 -10.52
N GLU A 187 7.22 -9.31 -10.39
CA GLU A 187 7.99 -8.28 -9.67
C GLU A 187 7.91 -6.92 -10.35
N ILE A 188 7.89 -6.88 -11.68
CA ILE A 188 7.75 -5.64 -12.45
C ILE A 188 6.37 -5.04 -12.23
N VAL A 189 5.32 -5.86 -12.26
CA VAL A 189 3.95 -5.40 -11.97
C VAL A 189 3.85 -4.88 -10.53
N LYS A 190 4.46 -5.54 -9.55
CA LYS A 190 4.51 -5.04 -8.17
C LYS A 190 5.17 -3.66 -8.10
N ARG A 191 6.25 -3.42 -8.84
CA ARG A 191 6.92 -2.11 -8.94
C ARG A 191 6.05 -1.06 -9.65
N TRP A 192 5.31 -1.45 -10.68
CA TRP A 192 4.37 -0.54 -11.33
C TRP A 192 3.17 -0.19 -10.43
N LEU A 193 2.68 -1.16 -9.65
CA LEU A 193 1.62 -0.92 -8.67
C LEU A 193 2.09 0.01 -7.54
N SER A 194 3.30 -0.17 -7.00
CA SER A 194 3.87 0.70 -5.95
C SER A 194 4.12 2.14 -6.41
N MET A 195 4.23 2.34 -7.73
CA MET A 195 4.38 3.68 -8.32
C MET A 195 3.12 4.54 -8.18
N SER A 196 1.94 3.92 -8.07
CA SER A 196 0.66 4.61 -7.88
C SER A 196 0.49 5.08 -6.44
N LYS A 197 0.08 6.34 -6.26
CA LYS A 197 -0.34 6.92 -4.98
C LYS A 197 -1.79 6.62 -4.63
N LYS A 198 -2.57 6.16 -5.62
CA LYS A 198 -4.01 5.92 -5.49
C LYS A 198 -4.34 4.48 -5.13
N ILE A 199 -3.39 3.57 -5.35
CA ILE A 199 -3.52 2.14 -5.12
C ILE A 199 -2.40 1.73 -4.15
N SER A 200 -2.73 0.99 -3.10
CA SER A 200 -1.72 0.53 -2.15
C SER A 200 -2.10 -0.79 -1.50
N LYS A 201 -1.12 -1.40 -0.85
CA LYS A 201 -1.25 -2.65 -0.10
C LYS A 201 -1.47 -2.36 1.39
N ASN A 202 -2.39 -3.08 2.00
CA ASN A 202 -2.60 -3.06 3.44
C ASN A 202 -1.56 -3.94 4.17
N PRO A 203 -1.49 -3.91 5.51
CA PRO A 203 -0.54 -4.71 6.27
C PRO A 203 -0.74 -6.24 6.19
N LEU A 204 -1.91 -6.72 5.76
CA LEU A 204 -2.15 -8.14 5.49
C LEU A 204 -1.73 -8.56 4.08
N GLY A 205 -1.37 -7.60 3.26
CA GLY A 205 -0.91 -7.82 1.91
C GLY A 205 -1.98 -7.74 0.82
N GLU A 206 -3.16 -7.21 1.13
CA GLU A 206 -4.24 -7.03 0.17
C GLU A 206 -4.21 -5.61 -0.41
N TRP A 207 -4.59 -5.49 -1.66
CA TRP A 207 -4.55 -4.26 -2.45
C TRP A 207 -5.94 -3.64 -2.59
N GLY A 208 -5.97 -2.33 -2.75
CA GLY A 208 -7.17 -1.56 -2.98
C GLY A 208 -6.85 -0.07 -3.09
N LYS A 209 -7.88 0.78 -3.01
CA LYS A 209 -7.69 2.24 -3.05
C LYS A 209 -6.99 2.73 -1.78
N SER A 210 -5.95 3.55 -1.95
CA SER A 210 -5.17 4.12 -0.83
C SER A 210 -5.99 5.05 0.08
N SER A 211 -7.10 5.60 -0.42
CA SER A 211 -8.04 6.38 0.39
C SER A 211 -8.89 5.53 1.34
N SER A 212 -8.98 4.22 1.12
CA SER A 212 -9.79 3.32 1.92
C SER A 212 -9.17 3.09 3.31
N PRO A 213 -9.93 3.21 4.41
CA PRO A 213 -9.45 2.90 5.76
C PRO A 213 -8.97 1.45 5.92
N ASN A 214 -9.48 0.54 5.10
CA ASN A 214 -9.10 -0.88 5.12
C ASN A 214 -7.76 -1.14 4.42
N ILE A 215 -7.30 -0.17 3.62
CA ILE A 215 -6.00 -0.19 2.97
C ILE A 215 -4.99 0.63 3.76
N HIS A 216 -5.30 1.90 4.00
CA HIS A 216 -4.47 2.79 4.80
C HIS A 216 -4.95 2.81 6.24
N THR A 217 -4.57 1.79 7.00
CA THR A 217 -4.96 1.61 8.41
C THR A 217 -4.37 2.71 9.29
N ARG A 218 -5.21 3.53 9.93
CA ARG A 218 -4.74 4.64 10.79
C ARG A 218 -4.83 4.30 12.28
N GLY A 219 -5.83 3.54 12.69
CA GLY A 219 -6.14 3.30 14.10
C GLY A 219 -6.50 1.84 14.42
N VAL A 220 -6.73 1.60 15.71
CA VAL A 220 -7.07 0.27 16.26
C VAL A 220 -8.31 -0.31 15.59
N LYS A 221 -9.32 0.51 15.31
CA LYS A 221 -10.56 0.09 14.60
C LYS A 221 -10.29 -0.50 13.22
N ASP A 222 -9.34 0.03 12.45
CA ASP A 222 -9.04 -0.47 11.11
C ASP A 222 -8.28 -1.81 11.19
N TYR A 223 -7.34 -1.92 12.15
CA TYR A 223 -6.67 -3.18 12.43
C TYR A 223 -7.63 -4.25 12.94
N ALA A 224 -8.58 -3.87 13.80
CA ALA A 224 -9.63 -4.75 14.30
C ALA A 224 -10.49 -5.28 13.17
N PHE A 225 -10.89 -4.41 12.23
CA PHE A 225 -11.66 -4.80 11.04
C PHE A 225 -10.92 -5.87 10.24
N LEU A 226 -9.64 -5.62 9.93
CA LEU A 226 -8.82 -6.56 9.15
C LEU A 226 -8.63 -7.91 9.86
N VAL A 227 -8.36 -7.90 11.16
CA VAL A 227 -8.19 -9.12 11.97
C VAL A 227 -9.48 -9.92 12.05
N MET A 228 -10.61 -9.25 12.31
CA MET A 228 -11.90 -9.93 12.40
C MET A 228 -12.34 -10.50 11.05
N ARG A 229 -12.12 -9.78 9.95
CA ARG A 229 -12.39 -10.27 8.59
C ARG A 229 -11.54 -11.50 8.27
N LYS A 230 -10.24 -11.46 8.59
CA LYS A 230 -9.33 -12.61 8.41
C LYS A 230 -9.72 -13.82 9.29
N HIS A 231 -10.23 -13.57 10.49
CA HIS A 231 -10.70 -14.62 11.39
C HIS A 231 -12.03 -15.25 10.94
N GLY A 232 -12.92 -14.46 10.32
CA GLY A 232 -14.16 -14.94 9.69
C GLY A 232 -15.29 -15.32 10.66
N SER A 233 -15.15 -15.04 11.96
CA SER A 233 -16.20 -15.29 12.95
C SER A 233 -16.13 -14.31 14.13
N PRO A 234 -17.22 -14.12 14.91
CA PRO A 234 -17.24 -13.16 16.01
C PRO A 234 -16.15 -13.41 17.06
N MET A 235 -15.51 -12.34 17.52
CA MET A 235 -14.38 -12.38 18.44
C MET A 235 -14.63 -11.55 19.69
N HIS A 236 -14.04 -11.96 20.81
CA HIS A 236 -14.06 -11.13 22.02
C HIS A 236 -13.09 -9.94 21.86
N PHE A 237 -13.41 -8.76 22.39
CA PHE A 237 -12.56 -7.56 22.22
C PHE A 237 -11.11 -7.75 22.70
N LYS A 238 -10.90 -8.61 23.72
CA LYS A 238 -9.55 -8.99 24.19
C LYS A 238 -8.81 -9.81 23.13
N GLU A 239 -9.47 -10.81 22.55
CA GLU A 239 -8.92 -11.64 21.47
C GLU A 239 -8.60 -10.80 20.23
N VAL A 240 -9.43 -9.80 19.92
CA VAL A 240 -9.17 -8.84 18.84
C VAL A 240 -7.89 -8.05 19.13
N ALA A 241 -7.74 -7.47 20.32
CA ALA A 241 -6.54 -6.72 20.69
C ALA A 241 -5.27 -7.58 20.67
N ASP A 242 -5.36 -8.84 21.13
CA ASP A 242 -4.26 -9.81 21.10
C ASP A 242 -3.90 -10.17 19.66
N ALA A 243 -4.89 -10.41 18.81
CA ALA A 243 -4.68 -10.74 17.41
C ALA A 243 -4.12 -9.57 16.60
N ILE A 244 -4.49 -8.32 16.92
CA ILE A 244 -3.85 -7.11 16.37
C ILE A 244 -2.37 -7.08 16.76
N SER A 245 -2.08 -7.29 18.04
CA SER A 245 -0.70 -7.28 18.56
C SER A 245 0.14 -8.40 17.91
N LYS A 246 -0.44 -9.60 17.76
CA LYS A 246 0.22 -10.75 17.13
C LYS A 246 0.44 -10.58 15.63
N THR A 247 -0.53 -10.01 14.92
CA THR A 247 -0.50 -9.93 13.45
C THR A 247 0.30 -8.73 12.95
N PHE A 248 0.23 -7.59 13.66
CA PHE A 248 0.81 -6.32 13.20
C PHE A 248 1.91 -5.77 14.12
N GLY A 249 2.25 -6.47 15.22
CA GLY A 249 3.25 -6.02 16.19
C GLY A 249 2.82 -4.77 16.98
N LYS A 250 1.55 -4.36 16.91
CA LYS A 250 1.04 -3.15 17.57
C LYS A 250 0.35 -3.49 18.89
N LYS A 251 1.03 -3.21 20.01
CA LYS A 251 0.45 -3.33 21.35
C LYS A 251 -0.83 -2.51 21.44
N THR A 252 -1.93 -3.17 21.73
CA THR A 252 -3.25 -2.54 21.80
C THR A 252 -3.84 -2.78 23.19
N HIS A 253 -4.18 -1.71 23.90
CA HIS A 253 -4.85 -1.82 25.19
C HIS A 253 -6.28 -2.33 25.02
N TYR A 254 -6.69 -3.28 25.87
CA TYR A 254 -8.02 -3.88 25.82
C TYR A 254 -9.16 -2.86 25.94
N ALA A 255 -9.02 -1.87 26.84
CA ALA A 255 -10.02 -0.83 27.03
C ALA A 255 -10.16 0.06 25.78
N THR A 256 -9.03 0.44 25.16
CA THR A 256 -9.02 1.20 23.91
C THR A 256 -9.67 0.42 22.78
N CYS A 257 -9.28 -0.85 22.59
CA CYS A 257 -9.90 -1.70 21.58
C CYS A 257 -11.41 -1.80 21.78
N HIS A 258 -11.86 -1.98 23.02
CA HIS A 258 -13.27 -2.06 23.33
C HIS A 258 -14.02 -0.76 22.95
N ASN A 259 -13.49 0.39 23.34
CA ASN A 259 -14.10 1.69 23.04
C ASN A 259 -14.14 2.00 21.54
N GLU A 260 -13.09 1.64 20.81
CA GLU A 260 -13.02 1.82 19.36
C GLU A 260 -14.02 0.93 18.61
N LEU A 261 -14.20 -0.31 19.05
CA LEU A 261 -15.21 -1.23 18.49
C LEU A 261 -16.64 -0.73 18.73
N ILE A 262 -16.92 -0.10 19.87
CA ILE A 262 -18.26 0.46 20.18
C ILE A 262 -18.58 1.66 19.29
N LYS A 263 -17.59 2.51 19.00
CA LYS A 263 -17.78 3.78 18.28
C LYS A 263 -17.89 3.62 16.77
N ASP A 264 -17.45 2.50 16.22
CA ASP A 264 -17.37 2.27 14.78
C ASP A 264 -18.52 1.38 14.29
N SER A 265 -19.30 1.88 13.33
CA SER A 265 -20.50 1.23 12.82
C SER A 265 -20.24 -0.07 12.05
N ARG A 266 -18.98 -0.38 11.71
CA ARG A 266 -18.60 -1.65 11.09
C ARG A 266 -18.70 -2.82 12.06
N PHE A 267 -18.83 -2.57 13.37
CA PHE A 267 -18.90 -3.62 14.38
C PHE A 267 -20.27 -3.66 15.07
N VAL A 268 -20.73 -4.87 15.37
CA VAL A 268 -21.98 -5.12 16.09
C VAL A 268 -21.69 -5.95 17.33
N LEU A 269 -22.17 -5.48 18.49
CA LEU A 269 -22.07 -6.22 19.75
C LEU A 269 -23.07 -7.40 19.75
N VAL A 270 -22.55 -8.61 19.59
CA VAL A 270 -23.36 -9.84 19.51
C VAL A 270 -23.44 -10.60 20.84
N GLY A 271 -22.57 -10.30 21.80
CA GLY A 271 -22.58 -10.90 23.14
C GLY A 271 -21.77 -10.08 24.14
N ARG A 272 -21.61 -10.58 25.38
CA ARG A 272 -20.80 -9.88 26.40
C ARG A 272 -19.35 -9.78 25.93
N GLY A 273 -18.96 -8.58 25.48
CA GLY A 273 -17.64 -8.30 24.92
C GLY A 273 -17.36 -8.96 23.57
N MET A 274 -18.35 -9.57 22.93
CA MET A 274 -18.21 -10.24 21.63
C MET A 274 -18.69 -9.33 20.51
N TYR A 275 -17.83 -9.12 19.51
CA TYR A 275 -18.10 -8.29 18.36
C TYR A 275 -18.12 -9.13 17.08
N ALA A 276 -18.96 -8.73 16.16
CA ALA A 276 -19.04 -9.25 14.79
C ALA A 276 -18.94 -8.09 13.80
N LEU A 277 -18.54 -8.37 12.56
CA LEU A 277 -18.62 -7.37 11.50
C LEU A 277 -20.09 -7.20 11.08
N ALA A 278 -20.50 -5.96 10.82
CA ALA A 278 -21.86 -5.61 10.42
C ALA A 278 -22.27 -6.30 9.11
N GLU A 279 -21.31 -6.47 8.18
CA GLU A 279 -21.51 -7.16 6.90
C GLU A 279 -21.89 -8.65 7.05
N TRP A 280 -21.63 -9.28 8.20
CA TRP A 280 -21.99 -10.67 8.45
C TRP A 280 -23.48 -10.87 8.75
N GLY A 281 -24.26 -9.79 8.84
CA GLY A 281 -25.72 -9.85 8.98
C GLY A 281 -26.23 -10.19 10.38
N TYR A 282 -25.37 -10.12 11.40
CA TYR A 282 -25.77 -10.34 12.78
C TYR A 282 -26.61 -9.17 13.32
N LYS A 283 -27.75 -9.47 13.94
CA LYS A 283 -28.65 -8.45 14.53
C LYS A 283 -28.28 -8.10 15.97
N ALA A 284 -28.56 -6.86 16.39
CA ALA A 284 -28.58 -6.42 17.79
C ALA A 284 -29.84 -6.97 18.53
N GLY A 285 -29.84 -7.02 19.88
CA GLY A 285 -30.93 -7.61 20.70
C GLY A 285 -30.56 -8.82 21.59
N THR A 286 -31.41 -9.17 22.55
CA THR A 286 -31.17 -10.29 23.48
C THR A 286 -31.48 -11.65 22.84
N ALA A 287 -30.93 -12.75 23.39
CA ALA A 287 -31.26 -14.11 22.91
C ALA A 287 -32.77 -14.35 22.87
N ARG A 288 -33.48 -13.83 23.87
CA ARG A 288 -34.93 -13.88 23.96
C ARG A 288 -35.63 -13.18 22.80
N GLU A 289 -35.21 -11.97 22.43
CA GLU A 289 -35.82 -11.21 21.33
C GLU A 289 -35.63 -11.94 19.99
N VAL A 290 -34.40 -12.42 19.74
CA VAL A 290 -34.09 -13.18 18.52
C VAL A 290 -34.90 -14.49 18.45
N ILE A 291 -34.97 -15.25 19.54
CA ILE A 291 -35.80 -16.48 19.61
C ILE A 291 -37.26 -16.15 19.33
N ARG A 292 -37.80 -15.10 19.96
CA ARG A 292 -39.20 -14.69 19.80
C ARG A 292 -39.51 -14.29 18.36
N ASP A 293 -38.64 -13.52 17.73
CA ASP A 293 -38.87 -13.02 16.38
C ASP A 293 -38.79 -14.14 15.34
N ILE A 294 -37.89 -15.11 15.53
CA ILE A 294 -37.82 -16.34 14.72
C ILE A 294 -39.10 -17.17 14.89
N LEU A 295 -39.54 -17.42 16.12
CA LEU A 295 -40.76 -18.20 16.38
C LEU A 295 -42.04 -17.51 15.88
N LYS A 296 -42.07 -16.17 15.88
CA LYS A 296 -43.18 -15.41 15.29
C LYS A 296 -43.18 -15.45 13.76
N LYS A 297 -42.00 -15.50 13.13
CA LYS A 297 -41.84 -15.47 11.67
C LYS A 297 -41.98 -16.85 11.03
N GLU A 298 -41.36 -17.86 11.61
CA GLU A 298 -41.28 -19.22 11.06
C GLU A 298 -42.30 -20.19 11.70
N GLY A 299 -42.96 -19.77 12.79
CA GLY A 299 -43.91 -20.59 13.52
C GLY A 299 -43.27 -21.55 14.53
N PRO A 300 -44.00 -22.58 14.99
CA PRO A 300 -43.52 -23.51 16.01
C PRO A 300 -42.33 -24.35 15.52
N LEU A 301 -41.22 -24.33 16.26
CA LEU A 301 -39.97 -25.03 15.88
C LEU A 301 -39.49 -25.99 16.97
N SER A 302 -38.74 -27.02 16.56
CA SER A 302 -38.07 -27.92 17.50
C SER A 302 -36.92 -27.22 18.23
N LYS A 303 -36.47 -27.79 19.36
CA LYS A 303 -35.33 -27.24 20.13
C LYS A 303 -34.09 -27.07 19.27
N GLU A 304 -33.78 -28.10 18.48
CA GLU A 304 -32.60 -28.16 17.61
C GLU A 304 -32.70 -27.11 16.48
N GLU A 305 -33.88 -26.94 15.89
CA GLU A 305 -34.13 -25.93 14.86
C GLU A 305 -34.03 -24.51 15.40
N VAL A 306 -34.62 -24.23 16.58
CA VAL A 306 -34.49 -22.90 17.20
C VAL A 306 -33.01 -22.59 17.46
N VAL A 307 -32.24 -23.52 18.02
CA VAL A 307 -30.79 -23.30 18.23
C VAL A 307 -30.09 -23.02 16.90
N LYS A 308 -30.38 -23.80 15.85
CA LYS A 308 -29.76 -23.63 14.52
C LYS A 308 -30.12 -22.28 13.89
N ARG A 309 -31.37 -21.84 13.98
CA ARG A 309 -31.84 -20.56 13.40
C ARG A 309 -31.34 -19.37 14.19
N VAL A 310 -31.39 -19.44 15.51
CA VAL A 310 -30.87 -18.39 16.39
C VAL A 310 -29.37 -18.22 16.17
N MET A 311 -28.58 -19.30 16.11
CA MET A 311 -27.15 -19.23 15.82
C MET A 311 -26.83 -18.67 14.43
N LYS A 312 -27.76 -18.79 13.46
CA LYS A 312 -27.64 -18.22 12.12
C LYS A 312 -27.94 -16.71 12.10
N GLU A 313 -28.92 -16.23 12.87
CA GLU A 313 -29.22 -14.79 12.96
C GLU A 313 -28.32 -14.04 13.97
N ARG A 314 -27.84 -14.74 15.00
CA ARG A 314 -27.00 -14.19 16.06
C ARG A 314 -26.14 -15.24 16.76
N TYR A 315 -24.86 -14.94 16.94
CA TYR A 315 -23.99 -15.80 17.74
C TYR A 315 -24.33 -15.75 19.24
N PHE A 316 -24.93 -16.83 19.73
CA PHE A 316 -25.10 -17.11 21.15
C PHE A 316 -24.49 -18.47 21.50
N LYS A 317 -23.97 -18.60 22.73
CA LYS A 317 -23.62 -19.92 23.26
C LYS A 317 -24.88 -20.77 23.30
N LYS A 318 -24.80 -22.04 22.87
CA LYS A 318 -25.93 -22.99 22.89
C LYS A 318 -26.67 -22.97 24.23
N ASN A 319 -25.94 -22.99 25.35
CA ASN A 319 -26.52 -22.95 26.69
C ASN A 319 -27.33 -21.69 26.97
N THR A 320 -26.91 -20.53 26.45
CA THR A 320 -27.66 -19.26 26.61
C THR A 320 -29.00 -19.32 25.87
N ILE A 321 -29.03 -19.91 24.68
CA ILE A 321 -30.27 -20.12 23.92
C ILE A 321 -31.18 -21.04 24.72
N LEU A 322 -30.65 -22.18 25.19
CA LEU A 322 -31.40 -23.17 25.94
C LEU A 322 -32.01 -22.61 27.23
N ILE A 323 -31.24 -21.87 28.03
CA ILE A 323 -31.73 -21.26 29.28
C ILE A 323 -32.86 -20.28 28.99
N ASN A 324 -32.76 -19.48 27.93
CA ASN A 324 -33.84 -18.55 27.56
C ASN A 324 -35.07 -19.31 27.04
N LEU A 325 -34.88 -20.40 26.31
CA LEU A 325 -35.96 -21.23 25.76
C LEU A 325 -36.81 -21.92 26.83
N VAL A 326 -36.21 -22.22 27.99
CA VAL A 326 -36.92 -22.83 29.14
C VAL A 326 -37.74 -21.80 29.93
N ASN A 327 -37.60 -20.50 29.67
CA ASN A 327 -38.31 -19.47 30.42
C ASN A 327 -39.82 -19.47 30.08
N PRO A 328 -40.69 -19.91 31.01
CA PRO A 328 -42.13 -20.08 30.74
C PRO A 328 -42.86 -18.74 30.60
N LYS A 329 -42.22 -17.62 30.96
CA LYS A 329 -42.78 -16.28 30.78
C LYS A 329 -42.83 -15.87 29.30
N TYR A 330 -42.01 -16.48 28.45
CA TYR A 330 -41.79 -16.03 27.07
C TYR A 330 -41.95 -17.12 26.03
N PHE A 331 -41.75 -18.39 26.41
CA PHE A 331 -41.85 -19.52 25.48
C PHE A 331 -42.57 -20.69 26.14
N LYS A 332 -43.39 -21.39 25.37
CA LYS A 332 -44.03 -22.65 25.80
C LYS A 332 -43.90 -23.71 24.72
N LYS A 333 -44.09 -24.97 25.10
CA LYS A 333 -44.24 -26.07 24.13
C LYS A 333 -45.72 -26.24 23.77
N ASN A 334 -45.99 -26.49 22.50
CA ASN A 334 -47.32 -26.88 22.03
C ASN A 334 -47.55 -28.41 22.23
N ALA A 335 -48.74 -28.89 21.88
CA ALA A 335 -49.10 -30.31 21.98
C ALA A 335 -48.20 -31.26 21.17
N LYS A 336 -47.47 -30.74 20.17
CA LYS A 336 -46.50 -31.48 19.33
C LYS A 336 -45.07 -31.41 19.88
N GLY A 337 -44.85 -30.82 21.06
CA GLY A 337 -43.53 -30.65 21.67
C GLY A 337 -42.67 -29.55 21.08
N LEU A 338 -43.20 -28.74 20.14
CA LEU A 338 -42.50 -27.64 19.48
C LEU A 338 -42.63 -26.35 20.29
N TYR A 339 -41.59 -25.53 20.29
CA TYR A 339 -41.56 -24.25 20.99
C TYR A 339 -42.35 -23.19 20.24
N VAL A 340 -43.11 -22.38 20.98
CA VAL A 340 -43.85 -21.21 20.48
C VAL A 340 -43.58 -20.00 21.37
N ALA A 341 -43.55 -18.81 20.78
CA ALA A 341 -43.49 -17.56 21.51
C ALA A 341 -44.84 -17.28 22.21
N ILE A 342 -44.76 -16.76 23.43
CA ILE A 342 -45.91 -16.26 24.21
C ILE A 342 -46.09 -14.77 23.96
#